data_AF-A0AAD3NE99-F1
#
_entry.id   AF-A0AAD3NE99-F1
#
_cell.length_a   1.000
_cell.length_b   1.000
_cell.length_c   1.000
_cell.angle_alpha   90.00
_cell.angle_beta   90.00
_cell.angle_gamma   90.00
#
_symmetry.space_group_name_H-M   'P 1'
#
loop_
_entity.id
_entity.type
_entity.pdbx_description
1 polymer ?
#
loop_
_entity_poly.entity_id
_entity_poly.type
_entity_poly.pdbx_seq_one_letter_code
_entity_poly.pdbx_strand_id
1 'polypeptide(L)'
;MEEKGEGNEEGEMKKEMELEARWTAELSQTVSGQQMSFIQGTTCFGYVGIEAVLDQMRRSTMKAGLSSTSWWLRPIDVEFMKRLGKIVSIVPVIAKADTLTIEERQEFKERIRQDLAANGIQVYPQKEYDEDPEENILNNRIRESIPFAVVGTDKEHQVNGNKVLGRKTKWGIIEVENVAHCEFANLRDLLIRSHLQDLKDVTHNIHYETYRVRRLNESNMNFSELGLSTWPLENGTADKCESESHL
;
A
#
# COMPACT_ATOMS: atom_id res chain seq x y z
N MET A 1 8.38 40.96 20.73
CA MET A 1 8.66 40.80 19.29
C MET A 1 9.15 39.39 19.09
N GLU A 2 8.24 38.43 18.90
CA GLU A 2 8.60 37.05 18.56
C GLU A 2 7.37 36.42 17.87
N GLU A 3 7.20 36.76 16.59
CA GLU A 3 6.34 36.07 15.64
C GLU A 3 7.22 35.75 14.42
N LYS A 4 7.96 34.65 14.48
CA LYS A 4 8.67 34.06 13.33
C LYS A 4 8.79 32.55 13.54
N GLY A 5 7.68 31.83 13.38
CA GLY A 5 7.66 30.36 13.46
C GLY A 5 6.68 29.70 12.49
N GLU A 6 5.54 30.33 12.19
CA GLU A 6 4.44 29.67 11.46
C GLU A 6 4.59 29.68 9.92
N GLY A 7 5.45 30.53 9.37
CA GLY A 7 5.58 30.68 7.91
C GLY A 7 6.34 29.57 7.17
N ASN A 8 7.06 28.70 7.89
CA ASN A 8 7.88 27.65 7.25
C ASN A 8 7.06 26.37 7.01
N GLU A 9 6.17 26.00 7.93
CA GLU A 9 5.34 24.79 7.84
C GLU A 9 4.23 24.94 6.78
N GLU A 10 3.62 26.12 6.67
CA GLU A 10 2.58 26.38 5.66
C GLU A 10 3.15 26.37 4.22
N GLY A 11 4.42 26.77 4.07
CA GLY A 11 5.15 26.75 2.80
C GLY A 11 5.54 25.34 2.37
N GLU A 12 5.92 24.48 3.31
CA GLU A 12 6.17 23.05 3.05
C GLU A 12 4.87 22.33 2.69
N MET A 13 3.78 22.61 3.41
CA MET A 13 2.46 22.03 3.16
C MET A 13 1.92 22.38 1.76
N LYS A 14 2.10 23.63 1.30
CA LYS A 14 1.70 24.04 -0.07
C LYS A 14 2.53 23.37 -1.15
N LYS A 15 3.85 23.26 -0.95
CA LYS A 15 4.74 22.58 -1.89
C LYS A 15 4.42 21.10 -1.99
N GLU A 16 4.15 20.44 -0.86
CA GLU A 16 3.84 19.02 -0.82
C GLU A 16 2.45 18.72 -1.38
N MET A 17 1.45 19.59 -1.13
CA MET A 17 0.13 19.50 -1.76
C MET A 17 0.19 19.67 -3.28
N GLU A 18 1.07 20.54 -3.80
CA GLU A 18 1.32 20.65 -5.24
C GLU A 18 2.06 19.44 -5.83
N LEU A 19 2.89 18.75 -5.05
CA LEU A 19 3.53 17.50 -5.47
C LEU A 19 2.53 16.34 -5.46
N GLU A 20 1.64 16.28 -4.46
CA GLU A 20 0.52 15.32 -4.36
C GLU A 20 -0.50 15.54 -5.49
N ALA A 21 -0.85 16.79 -5.81
CA ALA A 21 -1.73 17.11 -6.94
C ALA A 21 -1.10 16.69 -8.29
N ARG A 22 0.21 16.87 -8.44
CA ARG A 22 0.96 16.39 -9.60
C ARG A 22 0.99 14.86 -9.65
N TRP A 23 1.24 14.20 -8.53
CA TRP A 23 1.32 12.74 -8.45
C TRP A 23 -0.04 12.07 -8.70
N THR A 24 -1.13 12.63 -8.16
CA THR A 24 -2.51 12.17 -8.43
C THR A 24 -2.94 12.41 -9.88
N ALA A 25 -2.53 13.52 -10.49
CA ALA A 25 -2.73 13.76 -11.92
C ALA A 25 -1.93 12.79 -12.80
N GLU A 26 -0.70 12.47 -12.41
CA GLU A 26 0.19 11.53 -13.11
C GLU A 26 -0.33 10.08 -12.98
N LEU A 27 -0.89 9.70 -11.84
CA LEU A 27 -1.63 8.45 -11.66
C LEU A 27 -2.87 8.37 -12.57
N SER A 28 -3.62 9.47 -12.68
CA SER A 28 -4.79 9.56 -13.58
C SER A 28 -4.39 9.47 -15.07
N GLN A 29 -3.25 10.07 -15.45
CA GLN A 29 -2.72 10.00 -16.81
C GLN A 29 -2.10 8.64 -17.16
N THR A 30 -1.46 7.97 -16.20
CA THR A 30 -0.93 6.61 -16.41
C THR A 30 -2.07 5.61 -16.65
N VAL A 31 -3.23 5.84 -16.03
CA VAL A 31 -4.46 5.06 -16.25
C VAL A 31 -5.14 5.38 -17.59
N SER A 32 -5.02 6.61 -18.11
CA SER A 32 -5.60 7.01 -19.40
C SER A 32 -4.67 6.79 -20.62
N GLY A 33 -3.37 6.61 -20.38
CA GLY A 33 -2.33 6.49 -21.41
C GLY A 33 -2.15 5.10 -22.03
N GLN A 34 -2.82 4.06 -21.54
CA GLN A 34 -2.82 2.76 -22.21
C GLN A 34 -3.85 2.75 -23.35
N GLN A 35 -3.32 3.11 -24.52
CA GLN A 35 -3.97 3.06 -25.81
C GLN A 35 -4.71 1.73 -25.99
N MET A 36 -6.03 1.84 -26.22
CA MET A 36 -6.91 0.76 -26.65
C MET A 36 -6.30 0.01 -27.83
N SER A 37 -5.78 -1.18 -27.56
CA SER A 37 -5.59 -2.19 -28.61
C SER A 37 -6.94 -2.87 -28.82
N PHE A 38 -7.52 -2.62 -29.98
CA PHE A 38 -8.75 -3.23 -30.45
C PHE A 38 -8.47 -4.72 -30.73
N ILE A 39 -9.00 -5.62 -29.91
CA ILE A 39 -8.96 -7.06 -30.15
C ILE A 39 -10.39 -7.57 -30.22
N GLN A 40 -10.77 -8.11 -31.39
CA GLN A 40 -12.02 -8.84 -31.59
C GLN A 40 -12.06 -10.09 -30.70
N GLY A 41 -13.16 -10.28 -29.98
CA GLY A 41 -13.51 -11.57 -29.36
C GLY A 41 -13.70 -11.49 -27.85
N THR A 42 -14.94 -11.22 -27.43
CA THR A 42 -15.61 -11.71 -26.20
C THR A 42 -14.72 -12.07 -24.99
N THR A 43 -14.26 -11.07 -24.23
CA THR A 43 -14.26 -11.01 -22.75
C THR A 43 -13.72 -9.64 -22.31
N CYS A 44 -14.61 -8.66 -22.21
CA CYS A 44 -14.26 -7.34 -21.67
C CYS A 44 -14.21 -7.39 -20.15
N PHE A 45 -13.02 -7.56 -19.56
CA PHE A 45 -12.73 -7.07 -18.21
C PHE A 45 -11.28 -6.59 -18.18
N GLY A 46 -11.11 -5.27 -18.13
CA GLY A 46 -9.81 -4.63 -18.01
C GLY A 46 -9.16 -4.98 -16.68
N TYR A 47 -8.32 -6.02 -16.69
CA TYR A 47 -7.36 -6.28 -15.64
C TYR A 47 -6.32 -5.16 -15.67
N VAL A 48 -6.41 -4.21 -14.75
CA VAL A 48 -5.22 -3.46 -14.34
C VAL A 48 -4.32 -4.50 -13.70
N GLY A 49 -3.29 -4.92 -14.43
CA GLY A 49 -2.47 -6.08 -14.06
C GLY A 49 -1.98 -5.98 -12.62
N ILE A 50 -1.96 -7.12 -11.93
CA ILE A 50 -1.47 -7.25 -10.55
C ILE A 50 -0.06 -6.65 -10.38
N GLU A 51 0.73 -6.60 -11.45
CA GLU A 51 2.02 -5.90 -11.53
C GLU A 51 1.92 -4.41 -11.21
N ALA A 52 0.89 -3.70 -11.69
CA ALA A 52 0.71 -2.27 -11.40
C ALA A 52 0.32 -2.04 -9.93
N VAL A 53 -0.44 -2.96 -9.36
CA VAL A 53 -0.82 -2.95 -7.94
C VAL A 53 0.40 -3.27 -7.06
N LEU A 54 1.23 -4.24 -7.45
CA LEU A 54 2.48 -4.56 -6.77
C LEU A 54 3.51 -3.44 -6.87
N ASP A 55 3.58 -2.75 -8.02
CA ASP A 55 4.45 -1.59 -8.23
C ASP A 55 3.93 -0.36 -7.46
N GLN A 56 2.60 -0.23 -7.34
CA GLN A 56 1.96 0.78 -6.49
C GLN A 56 2.15 0.48 -5.00
N MET A 57 2.05 -0.77 -4.56
CA MET A 57 2.40 -1.18 -3.19
C MET A 57 3.88 -0.95 -2.92
N ARG A 58 4.77 -1.32 -3.84
CA ARG A 58 6.20 -1.03 -3.74
C ARG A 58 6.49 0.47 -3.59
N ARG A 59 5.77 1.32 -4.33
CA ARG A 59 5.88 2.79 -4.22
C ARG A 59 5.20 3.38 -2.98
N SER A 60 4.08 2.82 -2.52
CA SER A 60 3.34 3.27 -1.33
C SER A 60 3.98 2.83 -0.02
N THR A 61 4.47 1.59 0.08
CA THR A 61 5.16 1.07 1.27
C THR A 61 6.50 1.79 1.52
N MET A 62 7.13 2.33 0.48
CA MET A 62 8.45 3.00 0.62
C MET A 62 8.39 4.51 0.93
N LYS A 63 7.25 5.20 0.79
CA LYS A 63 7.20 6.66 0.94
C LYS A 63 6.66 7.19 2.28
N ALA A 64 6.09 6.34 3.13
CA ALA A 64 5.70 6.73 4.50
C ALA A 64 6.88 6.62 5.48
N GLY A 65 8.04 7.18 5.12
CA GLY A 65 9.19 7.24 6.02
C GLY A 65 8.92 8.26 7.12
N LEU A 66 8.56 7.78 8.31
CA LEU A 66 8.36 8.65 9.47
C LEU A 66 9.68 9.37 9.77
N SER A 67 9.63 10.71 9.78
CA SER A 67 10.82 11.52 10.06
C SER A 67 11.28 11.22 11.49
N SER A 68 12.52 10.73 11.64
CA SER A 68 13.15 10.41 12.93
C SER A 68 13.36 11.62 13.85
N THR A 69 12.93 12.82 13.44
CA THR A 69 13.04 14.08 14.18
C THR A 69 11.83 14.38 15.06
N SER A 70 10.70 13.69 14.87
CA SER A 70 9.48 13.91 15.65
C SER A 70 9.17 12.67 16.48
N TRP A 71 8.89 12.85 17.77
CA TRP A 71 8.60 11.75 18.71
C TRP A 71 7.17 11.20 18.61
N TRP A 72 6.39 11.66 17.63
CA TRP A 72 4.99 11.30 17.41
C TRP A 72 4.70 11.25 15.91
N LEU A 73 3.63 10.54 15.53
CA LEU A 73 3.12 10.60 14.16
C LEU A 73 2.66 12.02 13.85
N ARG A 74 3.13 12.59 12.75
CA ARG A 74 2.65 13.93 12.35
C ARG A 74 1.18 13.82 11.95
N PRO A 75 0.36 14.87 12.16
CA PRO A 75 -1.05 14.86 11.77
C PRO A 75 -1.28 14.50 10.29
N ILE A 76 -0.35 14.92 9.41
CA ILE A 76 -0.36 14.56 7.99
C ILE A 76 -0.16 13.06 7.77
N ASP A 77 0.77 12.44 8.49
CA ASP A 77 1.07 11.01 8.38
C ASP A 77 -0.14 10.19 8.87
N VAL A 78 -0.80 10.65 9.94
CA VAL A 78 -2.04 10.05 10.46
C VAL A 78 -3.16 10.10 9.42
N GLU A 79 -3.45 11.26 8.85
CA GLU A 79 -4.51 11.42 7.86
C GLU A 79 -4.21 10.63 6.58
N PHE A 80 -2.96 10.65 6.15
CA PHE A 80 -2.49 9.87 5.01
C PHE A 80 -2.71 8.37 5.23
N MET A 81 -2.26 7.82 6.37
CA MET A 81 -2.43 6.41 6.69
C MET A 81 -3.90 6.01 6.84
N LYS A 82 -4.77 6.88 7.40
CA LYS A 82 -6.21 6.64 7.48
C LYS A 82 -6.88 6.52 6.10
N ARG A 83 -6.45 7.34 5.14
CA ARG A 83 -6.97 7.29 3.76
C ARG A 83 -6.41 6.09 3.01
N LEU A 84 -5.11 5.86 3.13
CA LEU A 84 -4.39 4.81 2.41
C LEU A 84 -4.78 3.41 2.90
N GLY A 85 -5.04 3.23 4.20
CA GLY A 85 -5.37 1.92 4.78
C GLY A 85 -6.69 1.33 4.27
N LYS A 86 -7.55 2.15 3.65
CA LYS A 86 -8.81 1.71 3.02
C LYS A 86 -8.62 1.09 1.64
N ILE A 87 -7.46 1.31 1.01
CA ILE A 87 -7.21 0.97 -0.40
C ILE A 87 -6.00 0.06 -0.58
N VAL A 88 -5.06 0.04 0.37
CA VAL A 88 -3.87 -0.82 0.32
C VAL A 88 -3.43 -1.24 1.72
N SER A 89 -2.70 -2.35 1.78
CA SER A 89 -2.02 -2.82 2.98
C SER A 89 -0.81 -1.94 3.31
N ILE A 90 -0.72 -1.45 4.55
CA ILE A 90 0.34 -0.53 5.01
C ILE A 90 1.31 -1.27 5.94
N VAL A 91 2.61 -1.21 5.65
CA VAL A 91 3.69 -1.66 6.55
C VAL A 91 4.52 -0.44 6.94
N PRO A 92 4.41 0.09 8.17
CA PRO A 92 5.10 1.32 8.54
C PRO A 92 6.57 1.03 8.89
N VAL A 93 7.44 1.98 8.51
CA VAL A 93 8.88 1.88 8.68
C VAL A 93 9.44 3.17 9.29
N ILE A 94 10.39 3.04 10.21
CA ILE A 94 11.22 4.15 10.68
C ILE A 94 12.44 4.21 9.77
N ALA A 95 12.53 5.28 8.98
CA ALA A 95 13.65 5.50 8.09
C ALA A 95 14.87 6.04 8.85
N LYS A 96 16.07 5.80 8.30
CA LYS A 96 17.35 6.28 8.85
C LYS A 96 17.50 5.93 10.34
N ALA A 97 17.18 4.69 10.69
CA ALA A 97 17.26 4.23 12.07
C ALA A 97 18.68 4.33 12.68
N ASP A 98 19.73 4.51 11.85
CA ASP A 98 21.09 4.79 12.27
C ASP A 98 21.27 6.15 12.97
N THR A 99 20.27 7.04 12.91
CA THR A 99 20.31 8.33 13.61
C THR A 99 19.78 8.25 15.05
N LEU A 100 19.21 7.12 15.46
CA LEU A 100 18.60 6.92 16.77
C LEU A 100 19.43 5.92 17.58
N THR A 101 19.51 6.12 18.90
CA THR A 101 20.05 5.07 19.78
C THR A 101 19.06 3.90 19.89
N ILE A 102 19.51 2.79 20.48
CA ILE A 102 18.66 1.61 20.66
C ILE A 102 17.47 1.93 21.57
N GLU A 103 17.70 2.72 22.62
CA GLU A 103 16.69 3.17 23.59
C GLU A 103 15.69 4.12 22.93
N GLU A 104 16.17 5.14 22.21
CA GLU A 104 15.32 6.10 21.50
C GLU A 104 14.45 5.40 20.45
N ARG A 105 15.02 4.42 19.75
CA ARG A 105 14.30 3.60 18.76
C ARG A 105 13.18 2.80 19.42
N GLN A 106 13.41 2.21 20.60
CA GLN A 106 12.39 1.45 21.31
C GLN A 106 11.26 2.35 21.79
N GLU A 107 11.59 3.51 22.37
CA GLU A 107 10.59 4.48 22.81
C GLU A 107 9.79 5.01 21.62
N PHE A 108 10.45 5.32 20.51
CA PHE A 108 9.77 5.83 19.32
C PHE A 108 8.83 4.79 18.70
N LYS A 109 9.24 3.52 18.65
CA LYS A 109 8.36 2.42 18.21
C LYS A 109 7.10 2.33 19.07
N GLU A 110 7.26 2.40 20.38
CA GLU A 110 6.13 2.27 21.31
C GLU A 110 5.14 3.42 21.16
N ARG A 111 5.64 4.65 21.02
CA ARG A 111 4.81 5.83 20.75
C ARG A 111 4.07 5.71 19.42
N ILE A 112 4.74 5.29 18.35
CA ILE A 112 4.08 5.08 17.05
C ILE A 112 2.97 4.02 17.16
N ARG A 113 3.19 2.92 17.88
CA ARG A 113 2.14 1.90 18.10
C ARG A 113 0.93 2.48 18.83
N GLN A 114 1.17 3.29 19.85
CA GLN A 114 0.11 3.97 20.59
C GLN A 114 -0.66 4.94 19.70
N ASP A 115 0.04 5.73 18.87
CA ASP A 115 -0.60 6.67 17.94
C ASP A 115 -1.42 5.95 16.86
N LEU A 116 -0.91 4.84 16.32
CA LEU A 116 -1.65 4.01 15.36
C LEU A 116 -2.94 3.45 15.98
N ALA A 117 -2.85 2.92 17.21
CA ALA A 117 -3.99 2.37 17.93
C ALA A 117 -5.02 3.46 18.29
N ALA A 118 -4.56 4.61 18.81
CA ALA A 118 -5.43 5.73 19.16
C ALA A 118 -6.18 6.31 17.96
N ASN A 119 -5.59 6.22 16.77
CA ASN A 119 -6.19 6.69 15.53
C ASN A 119 -6.98 5.62 14.77
N GLY A 120 -7.03 4.37 15.26
CA GLY A 120 -7.69 3.26 14.58
C GLY A 120 -7.06 2.93 13.21
N ILE A 121 -5.76 3.19 13.05
CA ILE A 121 -5.04 2.89 11.81
C ILE A 121 -4.68 1.41 11.82
N GLN A 122 -5.23 0.66 10.88
CA GLN A 122 -4.92 -0.74 10.70
C GLN A 122 -3.71 -0.91 9.79
N VAL A 123 -2.67 -1.54 10.31
CA VAL A 123 -1.44 -1.87 9.58
C VAL A 123 -1.38 -3.37 9.34
N TYR A 124 -0.68 -3.75 8.29
CA TYR A 124 -0.48 -5.14 7.92
C TYR A 124 0.52 -5.83 8.87
N PRO A 125 0.28 -7.08 9.28
CA PRO A 125 -0.91 -7.90 9.01
C PRO A 125 -2.11 -7.48 9.88
N GLN A 126 -3.30 -7.32 9.30
CA GLN A 126 -4.50 -6.97 10.08
C GLN A 126 -5.02 -8.17 10.88
N LYS A 127 -5.34 -7.97 12.17
CA LYS A 127 -5.84 -9.05 13.05
C LYS A 127 -7.17 -9.67 12.58
N GLU A 128 -7.95 -8.91 11.81
CA GLU A 128 -9.25 -9.33 11.30
C GLU A 128 -9.14 -10.35 10.16
N TYR A 129 -7.95 -10.52 9.58
CA TYR A 129 -7.71 -11.42 8.46
C TYR A 129 -6.96 -12.70 8.86
N ASP A 130 -6.62 -12.87 10.14
CA ASP A 130 -6.01 -14.12 10.62
C ASP A 130 -7.07 -15.25 10.52
N GLU A 131 -6.80 -16.29 9.72
CA GLU A 131 -7.74 -17.38 9.45
C GLU A 131 -7.79 -18.40 10.60
N ASP A 132 -6.64 -18.64 11.24
CA ASP A 132 -6.48 -19.62 12.31
C ASP A 132 -5.59 -19.13 13.48
N PRO A 133 -5.61 -19.83 14.65
CA PRO A 133 -4.82 -19.43 15.81
C PRO A 133 -3.30 -19.48 15.58
N GLU A 134 -2.82 -20.41 14.75
CA GLU A 134 -1.40 -20.55 14.42
C GLU A 134 -0.90 -19.34 13.62
N GLU A 135 -1.66 -18.90 12.62
CA GLU A 135 -1.40 -17.70 11.84
C GLU A 135 -1.44 -16.46 12.72
N ASN A 136 -2.43 -16.35 13.62
CA ASN A 136 -2.51 -15.25 14.57
C ASN A 136 -1.23 -15.13 15.42
N ILE A 137 -0.69 -16.25 15.91
CA ILE A 137 0.57 -16.27 16.67
C ILE A 137 1.75 -15.81 15.80
N LEU A 138 1.82 -16.25 14.54
CA LEU A 138 2.88 -15.84 13.62
C LEU A 138 2.81 -14.34 13.30
N ASN A 139 1.62 -13.85 12.96
CA ASN A 139 1.36 -12.45 12.63
C ASN A 139 1.56 -11.52 13.83
N ASN A 140 1.28 -11.97 15.05
CA ASN A 140 1.56 -11.18 16.26
C ASN A 140 3.05 -10.85 16.42
N ARG A 141 3.97 -11.75 16.07
CA ARG A 141 5.42 -11.45 16.10
C ARG A 141 5.80 -10.33 15.14
N ILE A 142 5.13 -10.27 13.99
CA ILE A 142 5.33 -9.19 13.01
C ILE A 142 4.75 -7.88 13.54
N ARG A 143 3.53 -7.91 14.08
CA ARG A 143 2.87 -6.74 14.69
C ARG A 143 3.68 -6.16 15.84
N GLU A 144 4.33 -6.99 16.65
CA GLU A 144 5.24 -6.56 17.71
C GLU A 144 6.51 -5.90 17.16
N SER A 145 6.98 -6.33 15.98
CA SER A 145 8.18 -5.76 15.33
C SER A 145 7.91 -4.41 14.68
N ILE A 146 6.66 -4.14 14.31
CA ILE A 146 6.22 -2.92 13.62
C ILE A 146 6.22 -1.71 14.57
N PRO A 147 6.68 -0.52 14.13
CA PRO A 147 7.27 -0.23 12.82
C PRO A 147 8.72 -0.74 12.68
N PHE A 148 9.12 -1.17 11.48
CA PHE A 148 10.48 -1.65 11.23
C PHE A 148 11.48 -0.50 11.16
N ALA A 149 12.55 -0.57 11.94
CA ALA A 149 13.61 0.41 11.97
C ALA A 149 14.72 0.05 10.98
N VAL A 150 14.72 0.73 9.84
CA VAL A 150 15.53 0.36 8.68
C VAL A 150 16.56 1.43 8.31
N VAL A 151 17.65 0.97 7.72
CA VAL A 151 18.70 1.81 7.15
C VAL A 151 18.80 1.47 5.66
N GLY A 152 18.60 2.46 4.80
CA GLY A 152 18.74 2.30 3.36
C GLY A 152 20.17 2.61 2.90
N THR A 153 20.72 1.77 2.02
CA THR A 153 21.96 2.04 1.29
C THR A 153 21.88 1.41 -0.11
N ASP A 154 22.56 2.03 -1.07
CA ASP A 154 22.82 1.53 -2.42
C ASP A 154 24.30 1.13 -2.60
N LYS A 155 25.11 1.27 -1.55
CA LYS A 155 26.57 1.06 -1.60
C LYS A 155 26.99 -0.24 -0.96
N GLU A 156 27.89 -0.93 -1.65
CA GLU A 156 28.61 -2.09 -1.14
C GLU A 156 29.94 -1.68 -0.51
N HIS A 157 30.29 -2.34 0.58
CA HIS A 157 31.57 -2.21 1.25
C HIS A 157 32.14 -3.60 1.55
N GLN A 158 33.47 -3.69 1.63
CA GLN A 158 34.14 -4.94 1.98
C GLN A 158 34.40 -4.98 3.48
N VAL A 159 33.80 -5.94 4.18
CA VAL A 159 33.95 -6.16 5.63
C VAL A 159 34.31 -7.64 5.83
N ASN A 160 35.41 -7.90 6.54
CA ASN A 160 35.90 -9.27 6.78
C ASN A 160 36.07 -10.12 5.50
N GLY A 161 36.45 -9.49 4.39
CA GLY A 161 36.61 -10.14 3.08
C GLY A 161 35.33 -10.28 2.26
N ASN A 162 34.16 -10.16 2.88
CA ASN A 162 32.86 -10.26 2.22
C ASN A 162 32.37 -8.89 1.72
N LYS A 163 31.73 -8.87 0.56
CA LYS A 163 31.00 -7.69 0.09
C LYS A 163 29.64 -7.64 0.77
N VAL A 164 29.36 -6.56 1.48
CA VAL A 164 28.14 -6.35 2.22
C VAL A 164 27.54 -5.00 1.86
N LEU A 165 26.22 -4.93 1.75
CA LEU A 165 25.52 -3.65 1.62
C LEU A 165 25.61 -2.91 2.95
N GLY A 166 26.14 -1.70 2.92
CA GLY A 166 26.32 -0.93 4.14
C GLY A 166 26.39 0.57 3.94
N ARG A 167 26.17 1.30 5.01
CA ARG A 167 26.33 2.76 5.08
C ARG A 167 27.60 3.08 5.85
N LYS A 168 28.57 3.71 5.17
CA LYS A 168 29.81 4.16 5.81
C LYS A 168 29.59 5.44 6.61
N THR A 169 29.88 5.40 7.90
CA THR A 169 29.88 6.54 8.81
C THR A 169 31.30 6.87 9.28
N LYS A 170 31.45 7.88 10.13
CA LYS A 170 32.74 8.21 10.77
C LYS A 170 33.19 7.14 11.78
N TRP A 171 32.23 6.36 12.31
CA TRP A 171 32.45 5.40 13.39
C TRP A 171 32.58 3.96 12.90
N GLY A 172 32.21 3.68 11.65
CA GLY A 172 32.27 2.34 11.09
C GLY A 172 31.38 2.18 9.87
N ILE A 173 31.11 0.92 9.50
CA ILE A 173 30.18 0.57 8.44
C ILE A 173 28.97 -0.08 9.08
N ILE A 174 27.80 0.49 8.81
CA ILE A 174 26.51 -0.06 9.24
C ILE A 174 26.06 -1.02 8.14
N GLU A 175 26.27 -2.31 8.37
CA GLU A 175 25.76 -3.39 7.52
C GLU A 175 24.23 -3.42 7.55
N VAL A 176 23.58 -3.27 6.40
CA VAL A 176 22.12 -3.18 6.29
C VAL A 176 21.44 -4.54 6.44
N GLU A 177 22.09 -5.63 6.02
CA GLU A 177 21.53 -6.98 6.19
C GLU A 177 21.77 -7.57 7.58
N ASN A 178 22.55 -6.91 8.43
CA ASN A 178 22.88 -7.39 9.76
C ASN A 178 21.79 -6.98 10.77
N VAL A 179 21.12 -7.97 11.36
CA VAL A 179 20.01 -7.79 12.31
C VAL A 179 20.46 -7.06 13.59
N ALA A 180 21.75 -7.11 13.93
CA ALA A 180 22.30 -6.36 15.05
C ALA A 180 22.35 -4.84 14.79
N HIS A 181 22.37 -4.42 13.52
CA HIS A 181 22.45 -3.01 13.14
C HIS A 181 21.08 -2.42 12.80
N CYS A 182 20.26 -3.14 12.03
CA CYS A 182 18.92 -2.67 11.68
C CYS A 182 17.99 -3.83 11.32
N GLU A 183 16.70 -3.53 11.19
CA GLU A 183 15.65 -4.54 10.96
C GLU A 183 15.30 -4.69 9.47
N PHE A 184 16.17 -4.21 8.58
CA PHE A 184 15.93 -4.31 7.13
C PHE A 184 15.79 -5.77 6.68
N ALA A 185 16.58 -6.69 7.22
CA ALA A 185 16.45 -8.11 6.92
C ALA A 185 15.05 -8.66 7.25
N ASN A 186 14.47 -8.22 8.39
CA ASN A 186 13.13 -8.63 8.79
C ASN A 186 12.06 -8.08 7.84
N LEU A 187 12.18 -6.79 7.45
CA LEU A 187 11.28 -6.17 6.49
C LEU A 187 11.36 -6.85 5.11
N ARG A 188 12.58 -7.12 4.61
CA ARG A 188 12.79 -7.84 3.36
C ARG A 188 12.13 -9.21 3.41
N ASP A 189 12.43 -9.99 4.45
CA ASP A 189 11.95 -11.36 4.56
C ASP A 189 10.42 -11.40 4.69
N LEU A 190 9.80 -10.44 5.37
CA LEU A 190 8.35 -10.23 5.35
C LEU A 190 7.83 -10.03 3.93
N LEU A 191 8.36 -9.03 3.21
CA LEU A 191 7.82 -8.60 1.92
C LEU A 191 8.03 -9.58 0.78
N ILE A 192 9.16 -10.32 0.76
CA ILE A 192 9.54 -11.14 -0.40
C ILE A 192 9.64 -12.64 -0.12
N ARG A 193 9.70 -13.08 1.13
CA ARG A 193 9.89 -14.50 1.46
C ARG A 193 8.66 -15.12 2.13
N SER A 194 8.15 -14.52 3.20
CA SER A 194 7.13 -15.15 4.02
C SER A 194 5.71 -14.70 3.70
N HIS A 195 5.47 -13.40 3.46
CA HIS A 195 4.11 -12.83 3.43
C HIS A 195 3.72 -12.20 2.09
N LEU A 196 4.53 -12.41 1.04
CA LEU A 196 4.24 -11.86 -0.29
C LEU A 196 2.90 -12.36 -0.85
N GLN A 197 2.60 -13.64 -0.65
CA GLN A 197 1.37 -14.24 -1.17
C GLN A 197 0.14 -13.71 -0.42
N ASP A 198 0.19 -13.68 0.92
CA ASP A 198 -0.88 -13.10 1.73
C ASP A 198 -1.12 -11.62 1.40
N LEU A 199 -0.07 -10.81 1.24
CA LEU A 199 -0.21 -9.43 0.77
C LEU A 199 -0.97 -9.31 -0.56
N LYS A 200 -0.73 -10.22 -1.51
CA LYS A 200 -1.47 -10.26 -2.78
C LYS A 200 -2.92 -10.67 -2.56
N ASP A 201 -3.17 -11.65 -1.71
CA ASP A 201 -4.51 -12.19 -1.45
C ASP A 201 -5.38 -11.17 -0.73
N VAL A 202 -4.86 -10.50 0.30
CA VAL A 202 -5.54 -9.36 0.95
C VAL A 202 -5.83 -8.25 -0.06
N THR A 203 -4.88 -7.93 -0.94
CA THR A 203 -5.09 -6.87 -1.93
C THR A 203 -6.15 -7.21 -2.96
N HIS A 204 -6.17 -8.45 -3.43
CA HIS A 204 -7.14 -8.89 -4.41
C HIS A 204 -8.53 -9.06 -3.78
N ASN A 205 -8.62 -9.84 -2.70
CA ASN A 205 -9.88 -10.28 -2.13
C ASN A 205 -10.55 -9.22 -1.25
N ILE A 206 -9.77 -8.30 -0.68
CA ILE A 206 -10.30 -7.24 0.19
C ILE A 206 -10.27 -5.89 -0.53
N HIS A 207 -9.09 -5.36 -0.83
CA HIS A 207 -8.96 -3.98 -1.31
C HIS A 207 -9.57 -3.79 -2.70
N TYR A 208 -9.23 -4.68 -3.65
CA TYR A 208 -9.74 -4.60 -5.01
C TYR A 208 -11.23 -4.93 -5.08
N GLU A 209 -11.70 -5.99 -4.41
CA GLU A 209 -13.13 -6.32 -4.41
C GLU A 209 -14.00 -5.24 -3.74
N THR A 210 -13.52 -4.61 -2.65
CA THR A 210 -14.21 -3.46 -2.03
C THR A 210 -14.34 -2.30 -3.03
N TYR A 211 -13.26 -1.99 -3.75
CA TYR A 211 -13.27 -0.97 -4.80
C TYR A 211 -14.22 -1.34 -5.95
N ARG A 212 -14.19 -2.60 -6.40
CA ARG A 212 -15.01 -3.12 -7.50
C ARG A 212 -16.50 -3.02 -7.17
N VAL A 213 -16.91 -3.47 -5.99
CA VAL A 213 -18.30 -3.36 -5.51
C VAL A 213 -18.74 -1.90 -5.47
N ARG A 214 -17.90 -1.02 -4.91
CA ARG A 214 -18.20 0.42 -4.84
C ARG A 214 -18.42 1.01 -6.24
N ARG A 215 -17.52 0.72 -7.20
CA ARG A 215 -17.62 1.22 -8.58
C ARG A 215 -18.84 0.71 -9.31
N LEU A 216 -19.18 -0.57 -9.16
CA LEU A 216 -20.38 -1.14 -9.76
C LEU A 216 -21.65 -0.47 -9.22
N ASN A 217 -21.71 -0.23 -7.90
CA ASN A 217 -22.85 0.45 -7.28
C ASN A 217 -22.98 1.92 -7.73
N GLU A 218 -21.88 2.65 -7.82
CA GLU A 218 -21.86 4.02 -8.37
C GLU A 218 -22.36 4.05 -9.83
N SER A 219 -21.94 3.08 -10.65
CA SER A 219 -22.41 2.98 -12.04
C SER A 219 -23.89 2.63 -12.14
N ASN A 220 -24.41 1.79 -11.25
CA ASN A 220 -25.84 1.44 -11.22
C ASN A 220 -26.72 2.60 -10.74
N MET A 221 -26.25 3.41 -9.78
CA MET A 221 -26.95 4.62 -9.35
C MET A 221 -27.00 5.68 -10.45
N ASN A 222 -25.89 5.89 -11.17
CA ASN A 222 -25.84 6.78 -12.34
C ASN A 222 -26.75 6.29 -13.48
N PHE A 223 -26.93 4.97 -13.64
CA PHE A 223 -27.86 4.40 -14.62
C PHE A 223 -29.33 4.63 -14.23
N SER A 224 -29.67 4.55 -12.94
CA SER A 224 -31.02 4.87 -12.45
C SER A 224 -31.37 6.36 -12.51
N GLU A 225 -30.39 7.27 -12.41
CA GLU A 225 -30.61 8.72 -12.52
C GLU A 225 -30.69 9.21 -13.98
N LEU A 226 -30.19 8.43 -14.95
CA LEU A 226 -30.27 8.71 -16.39
C LEU A 226 -31.49 8.09 -17.10
N GLY A 227 -32.49 7.61 -16.37
CA GLY A 227 -33.86 7.46 -16.87
C GLY A 227 -34.01 6.78 -18.24
N LEU A 228 -33.24 5.71 -18.54
CA LEU A 228 -33.53 4.90 -19.72
C LEU A 228 -34.67 3.95 -19.33
N SER A 229 -35.88 4.36 -19.71
CA SER A 229 -37.09 3.54 -19.66
C SER A 229 -36.79 2.10 -20.08
N THR A 230 -37.18 1.17 -19.23
CA THR A 230 -37.37 -0.25 -19.54
C THR A 230 -37.96 -0.40 -20.94
N TRP A 231 -37.14 -0.87 -21.89
CA TRP A 231 -37.63 -1.28 -23.20
C TRP A 231 -38.55 -2.50 -22.99
N PRO A 232 -39.78 -2.53 -23.52
CA PRO A 232 -40.65 -3.69 -23.38
C PRO A 232 -40.07 -4.84 -24.21
N LEU A 233 -39.84 -6.00 -23.59
CA LEU A 233 -39.67 -7.25 -24.32
C LEU A 233 -40.99 -7.56 -25.04
N GLU A 234 -41.03 -7.39 -26.35
CA GLU A 234 -42.13 -7.86 -27.19
C GLU A 234 -42.03 -9.39 -27.30
N ASN A 235 -43.05 -10.08 -26.78
CA ASN A 235 -43.20 -11.52 -26.92
C ASN A 235 -43.44 -11.87 -28.40
N GLY A 236 -42.43 -12.44 -29.05
CA GLY A 236 -42.55 -13.13 -30.33
C GLY A 236 -42.80 -14.63 -30.10
N THR A 237 -44.05 -15.07 -30.21
CA THR A 237 -44.46 -16.47 -30.27
C THR A 237 -44.27 -17.08 -31.67
N ALA A 238 -43.90 -18.36 -31.69
CA ALA A 238 -43.91 -19.35 -32.79
C ALA A 238 -42.78 -19.19 -33.86
N ASP A 239 -42.10 -20.23 -34.33
CA ASP A 239 -42.59 -21.59 -34.58
C ASP A 239 -41.46 -22.64 -34.53
N LYS A 240 -41.85 -23.88 -34.21
CA LYS A 240 -41.02 -25.07 -34.02
C LYS A 240 -40.47 -25.59 -35.34
N CYS A 241 -39.20 -26.02 -35.33
CA CYS A 241 -38.63 -26.86 -36.36
C CYS A 241 -38.66 -28.31 -35.83
N GLU A 242 -39.68 -29.08 -36.25
CA GLU A 242 -39.67 -30.54 -36.11
C GLU A 242 -39.63 -31.20 -37.49
N SER A 243 -38.73 -32.16 -37.56
CA SER A 243 -38.33 -33.03 -38.66
C SER A 243 -39.47 -33.86 -39.25
N GLU A 244 -39.48 -34.02 -40.57
CA GLU A 244 -40.04 -35.21 -41.22
C GLU A 244 -39.00 -35.85 -42.15
N SER A 245 -38.71 -37.11 -41.86
CA SER A 245 -37.99 -38.08 -42.67
C SER A 245 -38.94 -39.22 -42.98
N HIS A 246 -38.99 -39.63 -44.26
CA HIS A 246 -39.62 -40.85 -44.82
C HIS A 246 -41.16 -40.96 -44.66
N LEU A 247 -41.97 -41.23 -45.68
CA LEU A 247 -41.82 -42.02 -46.90
C LEU A 247 -42.86 -41.56 -47.93
#